data_AF-A0A6J1BIN0-F1
#
_entry.id   AF-A0A6J1BIN0-F1
#
_cell.length_a   1.000
_cell.length_b   1.000
_cell.length_c   1.000
_cell.angle_alpha   90.00
_cell.angle_beta   90.00
_cell.angle_gamma   90.00
#
_symmetry.space_group_name_H-M   'P 1'
#
loop_
_entity.id
_entity.type
_entity.pdbx_description
1 polymer ?
#
loop_
_entity_poly.entity_id
_entity_poly.type
_entity_poly.pdbx_seq_one_letter_code
_entity_poly.pdbx_strand_id
1 'polypeptide(L)'
;MNQLFSSGSEVASFVVSSGLLKLSWAKNLDCYGGVNLNEQHTLGFPLRYKAYQEAKFNIIAFVTSPICTKSHLQEAELVSSTALRETFPLAEFLRSNGNSSIHKEAIMLFGGHMNELLQLKNQYRSSSKPLIVTGHSLGGSVASLFTLWLLESLDVSAAKRPLCLTFGSPLVGDKGFQQSISEHPAWTSCFLHVVTGKDSIPRLFIPPHNLHTMGLTSQPDFYRPFGTFLLCFNMGCICSDNPEAISELLVAMGMGGTRNEEQLVVDYGKIVEQLESWIIFKGISQLSEFMPNSLRAGTILLLEAIGLQKRQQQQQQNNDFDKLIEKLEKLEESCMLNKRKVFDPAKKLNDIKIKMAFLEWYKKVSKAEEIGYYDCYKNQFSKRDRDIVKLKKFLTNYWKEIVAQAEKKPHKDGVYFRTRWLYAGTNYRRMIEPLDIADYYKAGQKNYINNGRSDHYKKMEQWLEEAEKQSGFSINSKKQNVDVILTYDSCFWARVEEARIWCKTLENADATITDRGSSRQNLMKFELYVMEQIKKSAVSSEIFLKDSSFMQWWKEYEKIIEPYHNLPLTDFMKNCKYHQYGSECLVLSLKI
;
A
#
# COMPACT_ATOMS: atom_id res chain seq x y z
N MET A 1 -6.87 -20.97 -21.43
CA MET A 1 -5.46 -20.55 -21.32
C MET A 1 -5.45 -19.04 -21.49
N ASN A 2 -5.16 -18.26 -20.44
CA ASN A 2 -5.11 -16.81 -20.58
C ASN A 2 -3.84 -16.45 -21.34
N GLN A 3 -3.97 -16.00 -22.59
CA GLN A 3 -2.83 -15.48 -23.35
C GLN A 3 -2.17 -14.33 -22.56
N LEU A 4 -0.86 -14.44 -22.35
CA LEU A 4 -0.07 -13.41 -21.70
C LEU A 4 0.54 -12.51 -22.79
N PHE A 5 0.24 -11.22 -22.70
CA PHE A 5 0.75 -10.20 -23.62
C PHE A 5 1.82 -9.38 -22.92
N SER A 6 2.94 -9.15 -23.61
CA SER A 6 3.91 -8.13 -23.23
C SER A 6 3.52 -6.83 -23.94
N SER A 7 3.37 -5.73 -23.19
CA SER A 7 3.09 -4.40 -23.75
C SER A 7 4.34 -3.50 -23.80
N GLY A 8 5.52 -4.08 -23.57
CA GLY A 8 6.76 -3.34 -23.40
C GLY A 8 7.17 -2.55 -24.66
N SER A 9 6.91 -3.09 -25.85
CA SER A 9 7.26 -2.44 -27.12
C SER A 9 6.35 -1.26 -27.45
N GLU A 10 5.06 -1.37 -27.14
CA GLU A 10 4.05 -0.32 -27.33
C GLU A 10 4.33 0.84 -26.40
N VAL A 11 4.61 0.56 -25.12
CA VAL A 11 4.98 1.59 -24.13
C VAL A 11 6.28 2.28 -24.54
N ALA A 12 7.29 1.53 -24.97
CA ALA A 12 8.55 2.10 -25.44
C ALA A 12 8.36 3.01 -26.66
N SER A 13 7.56 2.57 -27.63
CA SER A 13 7.25 3.35 -28.83
C SER A 13 6.52 4.66 -28.47
N PHE A 14 5.56 4.58 -27.54
CA PHE A 14 4.87 5.76 -27.02
C PHE A 14 5.85 6.74 -26.35
N VAL A 15 6.71 6.25 -25.45
CA VAL A 15 7.69 7.07 -24.73
C VAL A 15 8.63 7.79 -25.69
N VAL A 16 9.19 7.09 -26.68
CA VAL A 16 10.09 7.71 -27.67
C VAL A 16 9.34 8.76 -28.50
N SER A 17 8.13 8.46 -28.97
CA SER A 17 7.33 9.41 -29.77
C SER A 17 6.83 10.64 -29.01
N SER A 18 6.90 10.63 -27.67
CA SER A 18 6.39 11.72 -26.83
C SER A 18 7.23 13.00 -26.88
N GLY A 19 8.48 12.92 -27.36
CA GLY A 19 9.47 14.01 -27.32
C GLY A 19 10.04 14.31 -25.92
N LEU A 20 9.57 13.63 -24.86
CA LEU A 20 10.03 13.85 -23.48
C LEU A 20 11.49 13.43 -23.28
N LEU A 21 11.94 12.36 -23.95
CA LEU A 21 13.32 11.90 -23.88
C LEU A 21 14.28 12.98 -24.42
N LYS A 22 14.00 13.49 -25.62
CA LYS A 22 14.79 14.52 -26.29
C LYS A 22 14.86 15.81 -25.48
N LEU A 23 13.70 16.27 -24.99
CA LEU A 23 13.62 17.47 -24.15
C LEU A 23 14.41 17.31 -22.84
N SER A 24 14.23 16.20 -22.14
CA SER A 24 14.91 15.96 -20.85
C SER A 24 16.43 15.85 -21.02
N TRP A 25 16.88 15.17 -22.08
CA TRP A 25 18.30 15.09 -22.42
C TRP A 25 18.89 16.48 -22.73
N ALA A 26 18.19 17.30 -23.51
CA ALA A 26 18.64 18.67 -23.82
C ALA A 26 18.80 19.52 -22.54
N LYS A 27 17.92 19.36 -21.54
CA LYS A 27 18.05 20.05 -20.25
C LYS A 27 19.20 19.53 -19.39
N ASN A 28 19.54 18.24 -19.48
CA ASN A 28 20.75 17.70 -18.86
C ASN A 28 22.01 18.31 -19.50
N LEU A 29 22.05 18.41 -20.85
CA LEU A 29 23.14 19.07 -21.58
C LEU A 29 23.28 20.56 -21.23
N ASP A 30 22.18 21.31 -21.11
CA ASP A 30 22.23 22.69 -20.65
C ASP A 30 22.72 22.79 -19.19
N CYS A 31 22.33 21.85 -18.33
CA CYS A 31 22.74 21.81 -16.92
C CYS A 31 24.25 21.60 -16.76
N TYR A 32 24.88 20.93 -17.71
CA TYR A 32 26.33 20.79 -17.78
C TYR A 32 27.04 22.14 -18.01
N GLY A 33 26.41 23.09 -18.72
CA GLY A 33 26.95 24.43 -18.94
C GLY A 33 28.04 24.52 -20.02
N GLY A 34 28.00 23.65 -21.04
CA GLY A 34 28.96 23.65 -22.16
C GLY A 34 30.12 22.65 -22.01
N VAL A 35 29.84 21.43 -21.53
CA VAL A 35 30.87 20.41 -21.29
C VAL A 35 31.43 19.87 -22.61
N ASN A 36 32.76 19.83 -22.70
CA ASN A 36 33.47 18.99 -23.64
C ASN A 36 33.37 17.54 -23.14
N LEU A 37 32.68 16.66 -23.87
CA LEU A 37 32.50 15.24 -23.51
C LEU A 37 33.83 14.46 -23.37
N ASN A 38 34.96 15.10 -23.74
CA ASN A 38 36.31 14.57 -23.64
C ASN A 38 37.10 15.10 -22.42
N GLU A 39 36.55 15.98 -21.58
CA GLU A 39 37.24 16.46 -20.37
C GLU A 39 37.26 15.37 -19.30
N GLN A 40 38.43 14.74 -19.16
CA GLN A 40 38.80 13.96 -17.99
C GLN A 40 39.63 14.85 -17.07
N HIS A 41 39.68 14.50 -15.77
CA HIS A 41 40.56 15.05 -14.73
C HIS A 41 39.96 16.13 -13.80
N THR A 42 39.42 15.69 -12.66
CA THR A 42 39.71 16.21 -11.30
C THR A 42 38.99 15.38 -10.23
N LEU A 43 39.54 15.29 -9.02
CA LEU A 43 38.92 14.62 -7.86
C LEU A 43 37.75 15.45 -7.33
N GLY A 44 36.52 15.02 -7.59
CA GLY A 44 35.27 15.59 -7.06
C GLY A 44 34.12 15.56 -8.07
N PHE A 45 32.89 15.32 -7.61
CA PHE A 45 31.67 15.32 -8.44
C PHE A 45 30.63 16.30 -7.90
N PRO A 46 30.91 17.63 -7.86
CA PRO A 46 29.92 18.58 -7.39
C PRO A 46 28.60 18.43 -8.16
N LEU A 47 27.51 18.42 -7.41
CA LEU A 47 26.18 18.36 -7.96
C LEU A 47 25.85 19.71 -8.58
N ARG A 48 25.48 19.70 -9.86
CA ARG A 48 24.86 20.83 -10.54
C ARG A 48 23.41 20.51 -10.78
N TYR A 49 22.54 21.48 -10.54
CA TYR A 49 21.13 21.36 -10.85
C TYR A 49 20.59 22.67 -11.42
N LYS A 50 19.59 22.54 -12.29
CA LYS A 50 18.85 23.68 -12.86
C LYS A 50 17.38 23.34 -12.94
N ALA A 51 16.54 24.32 -12.63
CA ALA A 51 15.10 24.24 -12.81
C ALA A 51 14.66 25.05 -14.03
N TYR A 52 13.84 24.44 -14.88
CA TYR A 52 13.32 25.02 -16.10
C TYR A 52 11.80 25.06 -16.03
N GLN A 53 11.23 26.22 -16.36
CA GLN A 53 9.78 26.39 -16.44
C GLN A 53 9.36 26.26 -17.91
N GLU A 54 8.70 25.16 -18.25
CA GLU A 54 8.08 24.98 -19.56
C GLU A 54 6.61 25.41 -19.51
N ALA A 55 6.01 25.60 -20.70
CA ALA A 55 4.61 26.02 -20.80
C ALA A 55 3.66 25.03 -20.11
N LYS A 56 3.88 23.72 -20.29
CA LYS A 56 2.97 22.65 -19.83
C LYS A 56 3.41 21.96 -18.53
N PHE A 57 4.69 21.97 -18.20
CA PHE A 57 5.27 21.29 -17.05
C PHE A 57 6.57 21.98 -16.62
N ASN A 58 7.12 21.61 -15.47
CA ASN A 58 8.43 22.08 -15.02
C ASN A 58 9.43 20.93 -15.13
N ILE A 59 10.71 21.24 -15.34
CA ILE A 59 11.79 20.25 -15.39
C ILE A 59 12.87 20.64 -14.39
N ILE A 60 13.35 19.70 -13.59
CA ILE A 60 14.55 19.86 -12.77
C ILE A 60 15.59 18.88 -13.30
N ALA A 61 16.74 19.37 -13.75
CA ALA A 61 17.85 18.55 -14.20
C ALA A 61 18.94 18.47 -13.13
N PHE A 62 19.50 17.28 -12.93
CA PHE A 62 20.60 16.99 -12.02
C PHE A 62 21.76 16.32 -12.77
N VAL A 63 22.95 16.90 -12.67
CA VAL A 63 24.17 16.37 -13.28
C VAL A 63 25.36 16.54 -12.34
N THR A 64 26.40 15.73 -12.50
CA THR A 64 27.69 15.93 -11.82
C THR A 64 28.70 16.48 -12.81
N SER A 65 29.54 17.43 -12.40
CA SER A 65 30.60 17.98 -13.27
C SER A 65 31.97 17.79 -12.62
N PRO A 66 32.89 17.01 -13.20
CA PRO A 66 32.79 16.31 -14.50
C PRO A 66 31.79 15.15 -14.51
N ILE A 67 31.48 14.65 -15.71
CA ILE A 67 30.56 13.51 -15.90
C ILE A 67 31.11 12.30 -15.16
N CYS A 68 30.29 11.70 -14.31
CA CYS A 68 30.66 10.48 -13.60
C CYS A 68 30.72 9.31 -14.60
N THR A 69 31.83 8.56 -14.57
CA THR A 69 32.16 7.46 -15.49
C THR A 69 32.56 6.23 -14.68
N LYS A 70 32.79 5.10 -15.35
CA LYS A 70 33.11 3.83 -14.68
C LYS A 70 34.35 3.92 -13.79
N SER A 71 35.36 4.70 -14.21
CA SER A 71 36.60 4.92 -13.43
C SER A 71 36.34 5.61 -12.09
N HIS A 72 35.23 6.32 -11.96
CA HIS A 72 34.85 7.05 -10.75
C HIS A 72 34.00 6.24 -9.77
N LEU A 73 33.47 5.08 -10.21
CA LEU A 73 32.54 4.24 -9.45
C LEU A 73 33.14 2.84 -9.19
N GLN A 74 34.47 2.75 -9.04
CA GLN A 74 35.19 1.47 -8.96
C GLN A 74 34.87 0.68 -7.67
N GLU A 75 34.43 1.34 -6.61
CA GLU A 75 34.04 0.71 -5.35
C GLU A 75 32.53 0.81 -5.17
N ALA A 76 31.87 -0.35 -5.09
CA ALA A 76 30.44 -0.44 -4.85
C ALA A 76 30.18 -0.39 -3.34
N GLU A 77 29.82 0.77 -2.80
CA GLU A 77 29.52 0.91 -1.36
C GLU A 77 28.06 1.27 -1.11
N LEU A 78 27.39 0.43 -0.32
CA LEU A 78 26.02 0.65 0.15
C LEU A 78 26.04 1.14 1.59
N VAL A 79 25.31 2.21 1.87
CA VAL A 79 25.12 2.75 3.22
C VAL A 79 23.75 2.35 3.73
N SER A 80 23.71 1.68 4.89
CA SER A 80 22.46 1.32 5.55
C SER A 80 21.66 2.55 5.95
N SER A 81 20.34 2.50 5.74
CA SER A 81 19.36 3.49 6.22
C SER A 81 19.46 3.74 7.73
N THR A 82 19.94 2.78 8.52
CA THR A 82 20.18 2.98 9.97
C THR A 82 21.31 3.95 10.27
N ALA A 83 22.35 3.99 9.43
CA ALA A 83 23.46 4.93 9.56
C ALA A 83 23.08 6.35 9.08
N LEU A 84 22.00 6.48 8.30
CA LEU A 84 21.51 7.74 7.74
C LEU A 84 20.46 8.44 8.63
N ARG A 85 20.15 7.88 9.81
CA ARG A 85 19.02 8.26 10.68
C ARG A 85 18.99 9.71 11.13
N GLU A 86 20.15 10.31 11.36
CA GLU A 86 20.25 11.67 11.92
C GLU A 86 20.43 12.75 10.84
N THR A 87 20.75 12.35 9.61
CA THR A 87 21.17 13.25 8.55
C THR A 87 20.14 13.37 7.43
N PHE A 88 19.22 12.40 7.30
CA PHE A 88 18.42 12.27 6.09
C PHE A 88 16.93 11.99 6.34
N PRO A 89 16.03 12.92 5.96
CA PRO A 89 14.58 12.74 6.09
C PRO A 89 14.03 11.55 5.28
N LEU A 90 14.68 11.17 4.17
CA LEU A 90 14.29 10.01 3.36
C LEU A 90 14.39 8.68 4.13
N ALA A 91 15.17 8.64 5.21
CA ALA A 91 15.34 7.45 6.04
C ALA A 91 14.03 7.00 6.71
N GLU A 92 13.05 7.89 6.89
CA GLU A 92 11.80 7.59 7.59
C GLU A 92 10.88 6.64 6.82
N PHE A 93 10.77 6.85 5.51
CA PHE A 93 9.98 6.03 4.58
C PHE A 93 10.63 4.65 4.37
N LEU A 94 11.96 4.61 4.28
CA LEU A 94 12.74 3.40 4.03
C LEU A 94 12.74 2.41 5.22
N ARG A 95 12.02 2.72 6.32
CA ARG A 95 11.89 1.89 7.54
C ARG A 95 10.84 0.78 7.44
N SER A 96 9.92 0.82 6.48
CA SER A 96 8.65 0.10 6.62
C SER A 96 8.76 -1.43 6.73
N ASN A 97 9.81 -2.09 6.23
CA ASN A 97 9.95 -3.57 6.35
C ASN A 97 11.38 -4.16 6.27
N GLY A 98 12.45 -3.44 6.63
CA GLY A 98 13.80 -4.04 6.72
C GLY A 98 14.96 -3.05 6.71
N ASN A 99 16.19 -3.57 6.83
CA ASN A 99 17.41 -2.81 6.57
C ASN A 99 17.49 -2.58 5.05
N SER A 100 17.24 -1.34 4.62
CA SER A 100 17.46 -0.88 3.25
C SER A 100 18.77 -0.13 3.16
N SER A 101 19.47 -0.27 2.02
CA SER A 101 20.77 0.38 1.79
C SER A 101 20.78 1.13 0.46
N ILE A 102 21.53 2.24 0.43
CA ILE A 102 21.59 3.18 -0.70
C ILE A 102 23.05 3.37 -1.12
N HIS A 103 23.29 3.56 -2.41
CA HIS A 103 24.59 3.92 -2.98
C HIS A 103 25.20 5.14 -2.25
N LYS A 104 26.40 4.96 -1.69
CA LYS A 104 27.06 5.95 -0.83
C LYS A 104 27.25 7.29 -1.50
N GLU A 105 27.80 7.30 -2.71
CA GLU A 105 28.15 8.53 -3.43
C GLU A 105 26.88 9.32 -3.76
N ALA A 106 25.80 8.64 -4.19
CA ALA A 106 24.54 9.29 -4.49
C ALA A 106 23.92 9.93 -3.24
N ILE A 107 23.93 9.22 -2.11
CA ILE A 107 23.36 9.74 -0.86
C ILE A 107 24.22 10.86 -0.26
N MET A 108 25.54 10.77 -0.35
CA MET A 108 26.45 11.82 0.11
C MET A 108 26.32 13.09 -0.73
N LEU A 109 26.19 12.98 -2.05
CA LEU A 109 25.98 14.13 -2.93
C LEU A 109 24.66 14.84 -2.64
N PHE A 110 23.59 14.07 -2.43
CA PHE A 110 22.31 14.64 -2.02
C PHE A 110 22.42 15.29 -0.63
N GLY A 111 23.06 14.60 0.32
CA GLY A 111 23.31 15.07 1.69
C GLY A 111 24.06 16.39 1.75
N GLY A 112 25.07 16.55 0.89
CA GLY A 112 25.86 17.78 0.77
C GLY A 112 25.08 18.99 0.25
N HIS A 113 23.89 18.81 -0.34
CA HIS A 113 23.07 19.88 -0.91
C HIS A 113 21.66 19.94 -0.28
N MET A 114 21.49 19.38 0.93
CA MET A 114 20.18 19.21 1.57
C MET A 114 19.38 20.51 1.70
N ASN A 115 20.04 21.62 2.04
CA ASN A 115 19.37 22.90 2.27
C ASN A 115 18.80 23.48 0.98
N GLU A 116 19.58 23.46 -0.09
CA GLU A 116 19.20 23.92 -1.41
C GLU A 116 18.10 23.03 -2.00
N LEU A 117 18.25 21.72 -1.88
CA LEU A 117 17.25 20.76 -2.33
C LEU A 117 15.95 20.89 -1.52
N LEU A 118 16.01 21.24 -0.22
CA LEU A 118 14.81 21.50 0.58
C LEU A 118 14.04 22.71 0.06
N GLN A 119 14.73 23.79 -0.29
CA GLN A 119 14.11 24.97 -0.90
C GLN A 119 13.44 24.60 -2.24
N LEU A 120 14.15 23.84 -3.07
CA LEU A 120 13.62 23.36 -4.34
C LEU A 120 12.40 22.44 -4.16
N LYS A 121 12.45 21.53 -3.18
CA LYS A 121 11.32 20.65 -2.82
C LYS A 121 10.11 21.49 -2.42
N ASN A 122 10.28 22.47 -1.55
CA ASN A 122 9.18 23.32 -1.09
C ASN A 122 8.56 24.14 -2.23
N GLN A 123 9.37 24.60 -3.19
CA GLN A 123 8.89 25.32 -4.36
C GLN A 123 7.96 24.47 -5.26
N TYR A 124 8.30 23.19 -5.47
CA TYR A 124 7.59 22.36 -6.45
C TYR A 124 6.60 21.36 -5.85
N ARG A 125 6.61 21.15 -4.53
CA ARG A 125 5.71 20.20 -3.85
C ARG A 125 4.21 20.48 -4.06
N SER A 126 3.83 21.75 -4.14
CA SER A 126 2.44 22.19 -4.31
C SER A 126 2.16 22.76 -5.70
N SER A 127 3.04 22.50 -6.67
CA SER A 127 2.88 22.97 -8.05
C SER A 127 1.71 22.25 -8.72
N SER A 128 0.78 23.01 -9.32
CA SER A 128 -0.29 22.46 -10.15
C SER A 128 0.20 21.96 -11.51
N LYS A 129 1.33 22.48 -11.98
CA LYS A 129 2.03 22.01 -13.18
C LYS A 129 2.71 20.66 -12.88
N PRO A 130 2.60 19.66 -13.78
CA PRO A 130 3.40 18.44 -13.70
C PRO A 130 4.89 18.75 -13.59
N LEU A 131 5.63 17.88 -12.91
CA LEU A 131 7.06 18.00 -12.70
C LEU A 131 7.78 16.81 -13.32
N ILE A 132 8.80 17.08 -14.13
CA ILE A 132 9.78 16.09 -14.57
C ILE A 132 11.07 16.34 -13.79
N VAL A 133 11.61 15.30 -13.17
CA VAL A 133 12.93 15.31 -12.57
C VAL A 133 13.82 14.46 -13.45
N THR A 134 14.93 14.99 -13.93
CA THR A 134 15.82 14.26 -14.83
C THR A 134 17.26 14.37 -14.38
N GLY A 135 18.08 13.42 -14.82
CA GLY A 135 19.52 13.47 -14.59
C GLY A 135 20.26 12.43 -15.39
N HIS A 136 21.57 12.62 -15.49
CA HIS A 136 22.48 11.73 -16.22
C HIS A 136 23.53 11.15 -15.27
N SER A 137 23.87 9.87 -15.46
CA SER A 137 24.84 9.14 -14.64
C SER A 137 24.48 9.29 -13.14
N LEU A 138 25.45 9.61 -12.27
CA LEU A 138 25.24 9.81 -10.84
C LEU A 138 24.25 10.94 -10.51
N GLY A 139 24.12 11.95 -11.38
CA GLY A 139 23.10 12.99 -11.27
C GLY A 139 21.68 12.43 -11.39
N GLY A 140 21.48 11.37 -12.18
CA GLY A 140 20.19 10.68 -12.25
C GLY A 140 19.90 9.80 -11.02
N SER A 141 20.93 9.30 -10.31
CA SER A 141 20.74 8.69 -8.99
C SER A 141 20.23 9.72 -7.98
N VAL A 142 20.80 10.93 -7.97
CA VAL A 142 20.33 12.05 -7.14
C VAL A 142 18.91 12.48 -7.55
N ALA A 143 18.61 12.57 -8.85
CA ALA A 143 17.25 12.84 -9.35
C ALA A 143 16.22 11.81 -8.84
N SER A 144 16.62 10.54 -8.76
CA SER A 144 15.78 9.47 -8.25
C SER A 144 15.51 9.63 -6.75
N LEU A 145 16.55 9.90 -5.95
CA LEU A 145 16.42 10.19 -4.52
C LEU A 145 15.55 11.42 -4.26
N PHE A 146 15.70 12.48 -5.07
CA PHE A 146 14.90 13.70 -4.97
C PHE A 146 13.43 13.45 -5.27
N THR A 147 13.16 12.62 -6.28
CA THR A 147 11.79 12.23 -6.63
C THR A 147 11.14 11.42 -5.51
N LEU A 148 11.85 10.46 -4.91
CA LEU A 148 11.35 9.73 -3.73
C LEU A 148 11.04 10.69 -2.57
N TRP A 149 11.90 11.67 -2.34
CA TRP A 149 11.68 12.67 -1.30
C TRP A 149 10.48 13.57 -1.58
N LEU A 150 10.20 13.90 -2.84
CA LEU A 150 8.97 14.60 -3.24
C LEU A 150 7.74 13.73 -2.94
N LEU A 151 7.76 12.47 -3.39
CA LEU A 151 6.66 11.51 -3.26
C LEU A 151 6.27 11.23 -1.81
N GLU A 152 7.25 11.08 -0.92
CA GLU A 152 7.08 10.87 0.53
C GLU A 152 6.25 11.98 1.20
N SER A 153 6.30 13.19 0.64
CA SER A 153 5.63 14.36 1.19
C SER A 153 4.45 14.83 0.32
N LEU A 154 4.17 14.15 -0.78
CA LEU A 154 3.19 14.59 -1.78
C LEU A 154 1.76 14.47 -1.24
N ASP A 155 0.98 15.53 -1.35
CA ASP A 155 -0.46 15.45 -1.17
C ASP A 155 -1.11 15.03 -2.50
N VAL A 156 -1.46 13.75 -2.59
CA VAL A 156 -2.09 13.16 -3.80
C VAL A 156 -3.46 13.76 -4.13
N SER A 157 -4.09 14.49 -3.20
CA SER A 157 -5.35 15.18 -3.44
C SER A 157 -5.17 16.55 -4.12
N ALA A 158 -3.98 17.15 -4.00
CA ALA A 158 -3.70 18.51 -4.46
C ALA A 158 -2.65 18.59 -5.58
N ALA A 159 -1.72 17.62 -5.67
CA ALA A 159 -0.58 17.69 -6.57
C ALA A 159 -0.48 16.47 -7.50
N LYS A 160 0.06 16.70 -8.72
CA LYS A 160 0.35 15.63 -9.68
C LYS A 160 1.65 14.92 -9.30
N ARG A 161 1.70 13.61 -9.48
CA ARG A 161 2.92 12.83 -9.27
C ARG A 161 4.04 13.31 -10.21
N PRO A 162 5.29 13.46 -9.71
CA PRO A 162 6.43 13.75 -10.57
C PRO A 162 6.78 12.53 -11.44
N LEU A 163 7.44 12.77 -12.58
CA LEU A 163 8.08 11.74 -13.40
C LEU A 163 9.60 11.91 -13.30
N CYS A 164 10.29 10.91 -12.76
CA CYS A 164 11.74 10.81 -12.78
C CYS A 164 12.19 10.11 -14.07
N LEU A 165 13.01 10.79 -14.87
CA LEU A 165 13.51 10.30 -16.15
C LEU A 165 15.04 10.38 -16.17
N THR A 166 15.71 9.25 -16.00
CA THR A 166 17.18 9.21 -15.88
C THR A 166 17.84 8.62 -17.11
N PHE A 167 19.07 9.03 -17.40
CA PHE A 167 19.88 8.50 -18.50
C PHE A 167 21.17 7.90 -17.95
N GLY A 168 21.46 6.64 -18.25
CA GLY A 168 22.76 6.04 -17.91
C GLY A 168 23.09 6.01 -16.42
N SER A 169 22.10 6.05 -15.55
CA SER A 169 22.32 6.10 -14.10
C SER A 169 22.69 4.73 -13.54
N PRO A 170 23.60 4.68 -12.55
CA PRO A 170 23.85 3.45 -11.82
C PRO A 170 22.63 3.08 -10.96
N LEU A 171 22.53 1.81 -10.58
CA LEU A 171 21.54 1.35 -9.62
C LEU A 171 21.74 2.05 -8.27
N VAL A 172 20.62 2.35 -7.58
CA VAL A 172 20.63 3.26 -6.43
C VAL A 172 20.63 2.55 -5.09
N GLY A 173 20.05 1.35 -4.98
CA GLY A 173 19.91 0.68 -3.69
C GLY A 173 19.76 -0.83 -3.81
N ASP A 174 19.67 -1.47 -2.65
CA ASP A 174 19.57 -2.92 -2.50
C ASP A 174 18.13 -3.45 -2.62
N LYS A 175 17.95 -4.73 -2.28
CA LYS A 175 16.63 -5.37 -2.23
C LYS A 175 15.70 -4.72 -1.20
N GLY A 176 16.22 -4.28 -0.06
CA GLY A 176 15.42 -3.58 0.96
C GLY A 176 14.88 -2.26 0.42
N PHE A 177 15.72 -1.48 -0.26
CA PHE A 177 15.35 -0.24 -0.92
C PHE A 177 14.28 -0.45 -2.01
N GLN A 178 14.50 -1.43 -2.89
CA GLN A 178 13.52 -1.82 -3.90
C GLN A 178 12.17 -2.21 -3.25
N GLN A 179 12.21 -3.02 -2.19
CA GLN A 179 11.02 -3.49 -1.50
C GLN A 179 10.23 -2.32 -0.89
N SER A 180 10.90 -1.38 -0.22
CA SER A 180 10.25 -0.16 0.31
C SER A 180 9.49 0.61 -0.78
N ILE A 181 10.06 0.75 -1.97
CA ILE A 181 9.38 1.43 -3.09
C ILE A 181 8.20 0.59 -3.61
N SER A 182 8.36 -0.74 -3.71
CA SER A 182 7.32 -1.65 -4.22
C SER A 182 6.07 -1.70 -3.33
N GLU A 183 6.22 -1.43 -2.03
CA GLU A 183 5.10 -1.27 -1.08
C GLU A 183 4.20 -0.07 -1.42
N HIS A 184 4.69 0.81 -2.29
CA HIS A 184 3.97 1.92 -2.88
C HIS A 184 3.80 1.71 -4.38
N PRO A 185 2.78 0.96 -4.84
CA PRO A 185 2.59 0.65 -6.25
C PRO A 185 2.55 1.88 -7.17
N ALA A 186 2.06 3.01 -6.64
CA ALA A 186 2.04 4.29 -7.34
C ALA A 186 3.44 4.89 -7.59
N TRP A 187 4.40 4.64 -6.70
CA TRP A 187 5.73 5.26 -6.77
C TRP A 187 6.57 4.61 -7.86
N THR A 188 6.51 3.29 -8.01
CA THR A 188 7.22 2.57 -9.09
C THR A 188 6.89 3.15 -10.48
N SER A 189 5.65 3.59 -10.69
CA SER A 189 5.21 4.22 -11.95
C SER A 189 5.77 5.62 -12.20
N CYS A 190 6.46 6.22 -11.23
CA CYS A 190 7.05 7.55 -11.33
C CYS A 190 8.48 7.53 -11.87
N PHE A 191 9.07 6.36 -12.15
CA PHE A 191 10.47 6.23 -12.54
C PHE A 191 10.61 5.57 -13.91
N LEU A 192 11.35 6.23 -14.79
CA LEU A 192 11.72 5.75 -16.11
C LEU A 192 13.24 5.89 -16.29
N HIS A 193 13.95 4.76 -16.32
CA HIS A 193 15.39 4.69 -16.47
C HIS A 193 15.75 4.33 -17.92
N VAL A 194 16.34 5.27 -18.65
CA VAL A 194 16.80 5.09 -20.02
C VAL A 194 18.23 4.55 -20.01
N VAL A 195 18.40 3.37 -20.61
CA VAL A 195 19.69 2.66 -20.61
C VAL A 195 19.99 2.12 -22.00
N THR A 196 21.28 1.99 -22.35
CA THR A 196 21.70 1.42 -23.63
C THR A 196 22.85 0.43 -23.45
N GLY A 197 22.99 -0.54 -24.38
CA GLY A 197 24.04 -1.54 -24.31
C GLY A 197 25.45 -0.95 -24.40
N LYS A 198 25.58 0.24 -25.01
CA LYS A 198 26.82 1.00 -25.14
C LYS A 198 27.28 1.63 -23.82
N ASP A 199 26.41 1.71 -22.82
CA ASP A 199 26.68 2.31 -21.53
C ASP A 199 26.89 1.21 -20.47
N SER A 200 28.06 1.21 -19.83
CA SER A 200 28.40 0.24 -18.79
C SER A 200 27.93 0.65 -17.40
N ILE A 201 27.57 1.92 -17.17
CA ILE A 201 27.21 2.45 -15.85
C ILE A 201 25.96 1.78 -15.26
N PRO A 202 24.84 1.61 -15.99
CA PRO A 202 23.63 1.03 -15.42
C PRO A 202 23.75 -0.43 -14.95
N ARG A 203 24.75 -1.16 -15.48
CA ARG A 203 25.01 -2.57 -15.16
C ARG A 203 26.25 -2.79 -14.29
N LEU A 204 26.91 -1.72 -13.87
CA LEU A 204 28.21 -1.77 -13.19
C LEU A 204 28.21 -2.67 -11.95
N PHE A 205 27.11 -2.65 -11.19
CA PHE A 205 26.98 -3.36 -9.92
C PHE A 205 26.16 -4.66 -10.01
N ILE A 206 25.96 -5.19 -11.23
CA ILE A 206 25.26 -6.47 -11.45
C ILE A 206 26.28 -7.59 -11.72
N PRO A 207 26.22 -8.74 -11.00
CA PRO A 207 27.10 -9.87 -11.25
C PRO A 207 27.00 -10.42 -12.70
N PRO A 208 28.10 -10.95 -13.30
CA PRO A 208 29.40 -11.26 -12.71
C PRO A 208 30.41 -10.10 -12.81
N HIS A 209 29.99 -8.90 -13.22
CA HIS A 209 30.88 -7.76 -13.49
C HIS A 209 31.48 -7.09 -12.24
N ASN A 210 31.43 -7.75 -11.08
CA ASN A 210 32.26 -7.46 -9.92
C ASN A 210 33.73 -7.73 -10.28
N LEU A 211 34.37 -6.80 -10.97
CA LEU A 211 35.82 -6.71 -10.97
C LEU A 211 36.22 -6.49 -9.50
N HIS A 212 36.74 -7.54 -8.88
CA HIS A 212 37.18 -7.62 -7.48
C HIS A 212 36.08 -7.73 -6.40
N THR A 213 35.54 -8.94 -6.21
CA THR A 213 35.11 -9.37 -4.87
C THR A 213 35.56 -10.82 -4.62
N MET A 214 36.87 -11.04 -4.69
CA MET A 214 37.47 -12.24 -4.11
C MET A 214 37.56 -12.01 -2.60
N GLY A 215 36.66 -12.60 -1.81
CA GLY A 215 36.97 -12.89 -0.40
C GLY A 215 36.04 -12.39 0.72
N LEU A 216 34.76 -12.06 0.50
CA LEU A 216 33.83 -11.85 1.63
C LEU A 216 32.67 -12.86 1.64
N THR A 217 32.76 -13.78 2.59
CA THR A 217 31.74 -14.77 2.98
C THR A 217 30.62 -14.10 3.77
N SER A 218 29.71 -13.41 3.09
CA SER A 218 28.37 -13.07 3.55
C SER A 218 27.60 -12.58 2.33
N GLN A 219 26.36 -13.06 2.13
CA GLN A 219 25.52 -12.74 0.96
C GLN A 219 25.64 -11.24 0.63
N PRO A 220 26.20 -10.84 -0.54
CA PRO A 220 26.30 -9.42 -0.85
C PRO A 220 24.88 -8.87 -1.01
N ASP A 221 24.55 -7.78 -0.32
CA ASP A 221 23.37 -6.98 -0.61
C ASP A 221 23.55 -6.39 -2.01
N PHE A 222 23.12 -7.13 -3.03
CA PHE A 222 23.29 -6.71 -4.41
C PHE A 222 22.37 -5.53 -4.71
N TYR A 223 22.88 -4.59 -5.50
CA TYR A 223 22.07 -3.56 -6.11
C TYR A 223 20.90 -4.17 -6.90
N ARG A 224 19.73 -3.52 -6.81
CA ARG A 224 18.51 -3.97 -7.47
C ARG A 224 17.91 -2.86 -8.33
N PRO A 225 17.41 -3.19 -9.54
CA PRO A 225 16.57 -2.29 -10.32
C PRO A 225 15.28 -1.95 -9.57
N PHE A 226 14.77 -0.74 -9.77
CA PHE A 226 13.44 -0.32 -9.34
C PHE A 226 12.84 0.61 -10.42
N GLY A 227 11.52 0.76 -10.45
CA GLY A 227 10.88 1.56 -11.50
C GLY A 227 10.82 0.84 -12.85
N THR A 228 10.54 1.61 -13.90
CA THR A 228 10.48 1.12 -15.28
C THR A 228 11.80 1.41 -15.99
N PHE A 229 12.32 0.46 -16.77
CA PHE A 229 13.51 0.65 -17.60
C PHE A 229 13.13 0.68 -19.06
N LEU A 230 13.56 1.72 -19.78
CA LEU A 230 13.57 1.78 -21.24
C LEU A 230 14.95 1.31 -21.72
N LEU A 231 14.98 0.07 -22.22
CA LEU A 231 16.19 -0.58 -22.73
C LEU A 231 16.32 -0.23 -24.23
N CYS A 232 17.38 0.50 -24.58
CA CYS A 232 17.63 1.03 -25.91
C CYS A 232 18.72 0.24 -26.65
N PHE A 233 18.41 -0.15 -27.89
CA PHE A 233 19.29 -0.92 -28.77
C PHE A 233 19.49 -0.22 -30.11
N ASN A 234 20.41 -0.74 -30.93
CA ASN A 234 20.70 -0.16 -32.25
C ASN A 234 19.47 -0.14 -33.18
N MET A 235 18.55 -1.09 -33.01
CA MET A 235 17.39 -1.30 -33.89
C MET A 235 16.07 -1.31 -33.10
N GLY A 236 15.96 -0.53 -32.03
CA GLY A 236 14.70 -0.39 -31.29
C GLY A 236 14.86 -0.25 -29.78
N CYS A 237 13.73 -0.29 -29.07
CA CYS A 237 13.70 -0.18 -27.62
C CYS A 237 12.52 -0.95 -27.02
N ILE A 238 12.60 -1.24 -25.72
CA ILE A 238 11.56 -1.95 -24.97
C ILE A 238 11.51 -1.46 -23.52
N CYS A 239 10.29 -1.36 -22.98
CA CYS A 239 10.08 -1.09 -21.57
C CYS A 239 9.87 -2.39 -20.79
N SER A 240 10.53 -2.52 -19.64
CA SER A 240 10.22 -3.54 -18.62
C SER A 240 10.10 -2.87 -17.25
N ASP A 241 9.17 -3.35 -16.43
CA ASP A 241 8.96 -2.92 -15.04
C ASP A 241 9.21 -4.07 -14.05
N ASN A 242 9.72 -5.20 -14.53
CA ASN A 242 10.02 -6.41 -13.77
C ASN A 242 11.49 -6.39 -13.34
N PRO A 243 11.83 -6.13 -12.06
CA PRO A 243 13.21 -5.90 -11.67
C PRO A 243 14.16 -7.09 -11.87
N GLU A 244 13.66 -8.30 -11.68
CA GLU A 244 14.41 -9.52 -11.92
C GLU A 244 14.69 -9.67 -13.42
N ALA A 245 13.69 -9.45 -14.27
CA ALA A 245 13.89 -9.49 -15.72
C ALA A 245 14.86 -8.39 -16.18
N ILE A 246 14.72 -7.16 -15.67
CA ILE A 246 15.63 -6.03 -15.95
C ILE A 246 17.07 -6.41 -15.60
N SER A 247 17.29 -7.09 -14.47
CA SER A 247 18.64 -7.51 -14.06
C SER A 247 19.26 -8.45 -15.09
N GLU A 248 18.50 -9.45 -15.56
CA GLU A 248 18.96 -10.37 -16.61
C GLU A 248 19.21 -9.66 -17.94
N LEU A 249 18.34 -8.70 -18.30
CA LEU A 249 18.47 -7.93 -19.54
C LEU A 249 19.67 -7.00 -19.54
N LEU A 250 19.96 -6.34 -18.41
CA LEU A 250 21.15 -5.49 -18.26
C LEU A 250 22.45 -6.31 -18.39
N VAL A 251 22.48 -7.53 -17.87
CA VAL A 251 23.60 -8.46 -18.04
C VAL A 251 23.72 -8.90 -19.52
N ALA A 252 22.61 -9.30 -20.13
CA ALA A 252 22.55 -9.70 -21.54
C ALA A 252 23.03 -8.59 -22.49
N MET A 253 22.68 -7.33 -22.21
CA MET A 253 23.13 -6.16 -22.97
C MET A 253 24.64 -5.97 -22.94
N GLY A 254 25.33 -6.38 -21.87
CA GLY A 254 26.78 -6.34 -21.78
C GLY A 254 27.50 -7.45 -22.55
N MET A 255 26.81 -8.54 -22.90
CA MET A 255 27.40 -9.65 -23.65
C MET A 255 27.57 -9.36 -25.16
N GLY A 256 26.81 -8.39 -25.70
CA GLY A 256 26.83 -8.01 -27.11
C GLY A 256 27.80 -6.87 -27.48
N GLY A 257 28.51 -6.29 -26.51
CA GLY A 257 29.37 -5.12 -26.69
C GLY A 257 30.78 -5.43 -27.21
N THR A 258 31.35 -4.53 -28.02
CA THR A 258 32.78 -4.54 -28.39
C THR A 258 33.63 -4.08 -27.20
N ARG A 259 34.80 -4.71 -26.97
CA ARG A 259 35.72 -4.52 -25.82
C ARG A 259 36.20 -3.09 -25.49
N ASN A 260 35.82 -2.05 -26.23
CA ASN A 260 36.24 -0.66 -26.02
C ASN A 260 35.26 0.15 -25.14
N GLU A 261 34.66 -0.48 -24.12
CA GLU A 261 33.65 0.15 -23.23
C GLU A 261 34.28 1.05 -22.14
N GLU A 262 35.60 1.20 -22.11
CA GLU A 262 36.31 1.65 -20.91
C GLU A 262 36.36 3.17 -20.72
N GLN A 263 36.06 4.00 -21.74
CA GLN A 263 36.37 5.44 -21.66
C GLN A 263 35.40 6.43 -22.32
N LEU A 264 34.35 6.01 -23.01
CA LEU A 264 33.49 6.93 -23.77
C LEU A 264 32.21 7.28 -23.01
N VAL A 265 32.02 8.58 -22.75
CA VAL A 265 30.72 9.11 -22.31
C VAL A 265 29.70 8.88 -23.41
N VAL A 266 28.60 8.21 -23.07
CA VAL A 266 27.54 7.91 -24.04
C VAL A 266 26.65 9.13 -24.25
N ASP A 267 26.54 9.56 -25.50
CA ASP A 267 25.60 10.60 -25.90
C ASP A 267 24.20 9.99 -26.14
N TYR A 268 23.35 10.06 -25.11
CA TYR A 268 21.97 9.59 -25.19
C TYR A 268 21.12 10.37 -26.20
N GLY A 269 21.52 11.57 -26.61
CA GLY A 269 20.80 12.37 -27.61
C GLY A 269 20.77 11.69 -28.96
N LYS A 270 21.94 11.20 -29.42
CA LYS A 270 22.05 10.40 -30.65
C LYS A 270 21.25 9.11 -30.58
N ILE A 271 21.21 8.46 -29.41
CA ILE A 271 20.40 7.25 -29.22
C ILE A 271 18.91 7.56 -29.36
N VAL A 272 18.44 8.64 -28.73
CA VAL A 272 17.03 9.06 -28.83
C VAL A 272 16.65 9.42 -30.27
N GLU A 273 17.50 10.16 -31.00
CA GLU A 273 17.26 10.51 -32.41
C GLU A 273 17.21 9.28 -33.33
N GLN A 274 18.08 8.30 -33.08
CA GLN A 274 18.05 7.02 -33.79
C GLN A 274 16.74 6.27 -33.53
N LEU A 275 16.27 6.22 -32.28
CA LEU A 275 15.01 5.56 -31.92
C LEU A 275 13.80 6.27 -32.53
N GLU A 276 13.76 7.61 -32.49
CA GLU A 276 12.70 8.41 -33.13
C GLU A 276 12.63 8.11 -34.63
N SER A 277 13.77 8.07 -35.29
CA SER A 277 13.86 7.70 -36.71
C SER A 277 13.36 6.28 -36.95
N TRP A 278 13.77 5.32 -36.12
CA TRP A 278 13.44 3.91 -36.31
C TRP A 278 11.94 3.60 -36.12
N ILE A 279 11.26 4.30 -35.23
CA ILE A 279 9.80 4.17 -35.06
C ILE A 279 9.05 4.56 -36.33
N ILE A 280 9.55 5.54 -37.07
CA ILE A 280 8.98 5.95 -38.37
C ILE A 280 9.22 4.87 -39.44
N PHE A 281 10.35 4.15 -39.37
CA PHE A 281 10.74 3.10 -40.32
C PHE A 281 10.26 1.69 -39.96
N LYS A 282 9.44 1.51 -38.92
CA LYS A 282 9.07 0.19 -38.40
C LYS A 282 8.20 -0.58 -39.42
N GLY A 283 8.86 -1.36 -40.27
CA GLY A 283 8.25 -2.36 -41.15
C GLY A 283 7.86 -3.64 -40.41
N ILE A 284 7.12 -4.53 -41.08
CA ILE A 284 6.68 -5.83 -40.55
C ILE A 284 7.91 -6.66 -40.15
N SER A 285 8.05 -7.00 -38.86
CA SER A 285 9.08 -7.92 -38.38
C SER A 285 8.93 -9.28 -39.08
N GLN A 286 9.98 -9.75 -39.76
CA GLN A 286 10.01 -11.07 -40.41
C GLN A 286 10.26 -12.18 -39.38
N LEU A 287 9.36 -12.35 -38.41
CA LEU A 287 9.33 -13.60 -37.63
C LEU A 287 8.85 -14.70 -38.59
N SER A 288 9.78 -15.50 -39.10
CA SER A 288 9.51 -16.51 -40.13
C SER A 288 8.94 -17.82 -39.58
N GLU A 289 8.79 -17.97 -38.26
CA GLU A 289 8.33 -19.21 -37.61
C GLU A 289 6.99 -19.03 -36.88
N PHE A 290 6.17 -20.08 -36.93
CA PHE A 290 4.94 -20.20 -36.15
C PHE A 290 5.29 -20.24 -34.66
N MET A 291 4.99 -19.17 -33.94
CA MET A 291 5.26 -19.05 -32.51
C MET A 291 4.02 -19.39 -31.67
N PRO A 292 4.10 -20.34 -30.73
CA PRO A 292 2.92 -20.83 -30.00
C PRO A 292 2.35 -19.83 -28.98
N ASN A 293 3.14 -18.86 -28.50
CA ASN A 293 2.75 -17.88 -27.48
C ASN A 293 3.33 -16.48 -27.74
N SER A 294 2.52 -15.44 -27.51
CA SER A 294 2.88 -14.03 -27.69
C SER A 294 4.01 -13.56 -26.76
N LEU A 295 4.09 -14.11 -25.54
CA LEU A 295 5.16 -13.81 -24.58
C LEU A 295 6.53 -14.21 -25.13
N ARG A 296 6.68 -15.45 -25.63
CA ARG A 296 7.93 -15.93 -26.23
C ARG A 296 8.33 -15.12 -27.44
N ALA A 297 7.37 -14.83 -28.34
CA ALA A 297 7.64 -14.01 -29.51
C ALA A 297 8.18 -12.62 -29.12
N GLY A 298 7.58 -11.99 -28.11
CA GLY A 298 8.07 -10.72 -27.55
C GLY A 298 9.48 -10.84 -26.94
N THR A 299 9.75 -11.90 -26.19
CA THR A 299 11.08 -12.16 -25.59
C THR A 299 12.15 -12.40 -26.64
N ILE A 300 11.86 -13.17 -27.69
CA ILE A 300 12.80 -13.41 -28.79
C ILE A 300 13.13 -12.11 -29.51
N LEU A 301 12.10 -11.35 -29.92
CA LEU A 301 12.29 -10.05 -30.57
C LEU A 301 13.13 -9.10 -29.71
N LEU A 302 12.92 -9.12 -28.39
CA LEU A 302 13.69 -8.34 -27.44
C LEU A 302 15.18 -8.74 -27.43
N LEU A 303 15.48 -10.04 -27.36
CA LEU A 303 16.86 -10.52 -27.30
C LEU A 303 17.58 -10.30 -28.64
N GLU A 304 16.88 -10.48 -29.76
CA GLU A 304 17.40 -10.16 -31.09
C GLU A 304 17.74 -8.67 -31.22
N ALA A 305 16.90 -7.79 -30.69
CA ALA A 305 17.17 -6.35 -30.67
C ALA A 305 18.41 -6.02 -29.83
N ILE A 306 18.67 -6.74 -28.73
CA ILE A 306 19.90 -6.63 -27.91
C ILE A 306 21.16 -7.08 -28.70
N GLY A 307 21.00 -7.76 -29.83
CA GLY A 307 22.09 -8.35 -30.62
C GLY A 307 22.40 -9.79 -30.25
N LEU A 308 21.54 -10.43 -29.44
CA LEU A 308 21.61 -11.86 -29.16
C LEU A 308 20.74 -12.60 -30.17
N GLN A 309 21.35 -13.41 -31.02
CA GLN A 309 20.63 -14.21 -32.01
C GLN A 309 21.19 -15.63 -32.05
N LYS A 310 20.33 -16.61 -32.36
CA LYS A 310 20.78 -17.97 -32.63
C LYS A 310 21.75 -17.98 -33.81
N ARG A 311 22.89 -18.66 -33.67
CA ARG A 311 23.88 -18.84 -34.73
C ARG A 311 23.93 -20.30 -35.14
N GLN A 312 23.86 -20.57 -36.45
CA GLN A 312 23.77 -21.94 -37.00
C GLN A 312 24.93 -22.86 -36.60
N GLN A 313 26.08 -22.32 -36.20
CA GLN A 313 27.30 -23.11 -35.90
C GLN A 313 27.73 -23.10 -34.42
N GLN A 314 26.91 -22.58 -33.49
CA GLN A 314 27.29 -22.47 -32.06
C GLN A 314 26.22 -23.04 -31.12
N GLN A 315 26.17 -24.38 -31.01
CA GLN A 315 25.16 -25.10 -30.20
C GLN A 315 25.11 -24.63 -28.74
N GLN A 316 26.26 -24.34 -28.11
CA GLN A 316 26.29 -23.92 -26.71
C GLN A 316 25.68 -22.52 -26.50
N GLN A 317 25.97 -21.56 -27.38
CA GLN A 317 25.33 -20.23 -27.32
C GLN A 317 23.83 -20.31 -27.60
N ASN A 318 23.40 -21.19 -28.51
CA ASN A 318 21.98 -21.40 -28.77
C ASN A 318 21.25 -21.99 -27.55
N ASN A 319 21.88 -22.92 -26.83
CA ASN A 319 21.33 -23.46 -25.58
C ASN A 319 21.23 -22.39 -24.48
N ASP A 320 22.22 -21.51 -24.36
CA ASP A 320 22.18 -20.42 -23.36
C ASP A 320 21.14 -19.35 -23.73
N PHE A 321 20.94 -19.09 -25.02
CA PHE A 321 19.85 -18.25 -25.54
C PHE A 321 18.47 -18.83 -25.22
N ASP A 322 18.25 -20.13 -25.44
CA ASP A 322 16.98 -20.80 -25.12
C ASP A 322 16.70 -20.82 -23.61
N LYS A 323 17.73 -21.03 -22.77
CA LYS A 323 17.60 -20.92 -21.31
C LYS A 323 17.25 -19.50 -20.86
N LEU A 324 17.83 -18.48 -21.49
CA LEU A 324 17.53 -17.08 -21.16
C LEU A 324 16.09 -16.73 -21.50
N ILE A 325 15.58 -17.20 -22.65
CA ILE A 325 14.16 -17.06 -23.02
C ILE A 325 13.27 -17.67 -21.93
N GLU A 326 13.50 -18.95 -21.58
CA GLU A 326 12.69 -19.66 -20.60
C GLU A 326 12.71 -18.96 -19.22
N LYS A 327 13.88 -18.44 -18.83
CA LYS A 327 14.06 -17.68 -17.58
C LYS A 327 13.25 -16.39 -17.60
N LEU A 328 13.33 -15.60 -18.67
CA LEU A 328 12.57 -14.35 -18.81
C LEU A 328 11.06 -14.60 -18.84
N GLU A 329 10.60 -15.64 -19.55
CA GLU A 329 9.18 -16.04 -19.56
C GLU A 329 8.68 -16.35 -18.15
N LYS A 330 9.41 -17.17 -17.39
CA LYS A 330 9.07 -17.53 -16.01
C LYS A 330 9.04 -16.31 -15.09
N LEU A 331 9.98 -15.38 -15.25
CA LEU A 331 10.03 -14.15 -14.46
C LEU A 331 8.81 -13.26 -14.74
N GLU A 332 8.42 -13.10 -16.01
CA GLU A 332 7.24 -12.30 -16.37
C GLU A 332 5.93 -12.96 -15.93
N GLU A 333 5.82 -14.29 -16.06
CA GLU A 333 4.67 -15.04 -15.55
C GLU A 333 4.50 -14.88 -14.04
N SER A 334 5.58 -15.04 -13.28
CA SER A 334 5.60 -14.86 -11.82
C SER A 334 5.22 -13.44 -11.42
N CYS A 335 5.81 -12.43 -12.07
CA CYS A 335 5.50 -11.02 -11.85
C CYS A 335 4.02 -10.73 -12.07
N MET A 336 3.45 -11.20 -13.18
CA MET A 336 2.04 -10.99 -13.52
C MET A 336 1.09 -11.72 -12.56
N LEU A 337 1.42 -12.94 -12.13
CA LEU A 337 0.67 -13.66 -11.11
C LEU A 337 0.69 -12.93 -9.77
N ASN A 338 1.84 -12.35 -9.39
CA ASN A 338 1.97 -11.56 -8.18
C ASN A 338 1.17 -10.25 -8.27
N LYS A 339 1.23 -9.53 -9.40
CA LYS A 339 0.40 -8.33 -9.67
C LYS A 339 -1.10 -8.65 -9.59
N ARG A 340 -1.54 -9.85 -10.00
CA ARG A 340 -2.95 -10.30 -9.87
C ARG A 340 -3.36 -10.64 -8.43
N LYS A 341 -2.42 -11.08 -7.59
CA LYS A 341 -2.65 -11.38 -6.17
C LYS A 341 -2.74 -10.14 -5.29
N VAL A 342 -2.26 -8.98 -5.77
CA VAL A 342 -2.37 -7.71 -5.04
C VAL A 342 -3.85 -7.46 -4.73
N PHE A 343 -4.16 -7.41 -3.43
CA PHE A 343 -5.50 -7.16 -2.96
C PHE A 343 -5.91 -5.75 -3.37
N ASP A 344 -6.96 -5.68 -4.19
CA ASP A 344 -7.60 -4.44 -4.56
C ASP A 344 -8.92 -4.32 -3.78
N PRO A 345 -8.97 -3.42 -2.77
CA PRO A 345 -10.19 -3.14 -2.02
C PRO A 345 -11.40 -2.82 -2.93
N ALA A 346 -11.17 -2.17 -4.08
CA ALA A 346 -12.24 -1.75 -4.97
C ALA A 346 -12.89 -2.93 -5.71
N LYS A 347 -12.12 -3.97 -6.07
CA LYS A 347 -12.64 -5.14 -6.79
C LYS A 347 -13.71 -5.90 -6.02
N LYS A 348 -13.58 -5.99 -4.70
CA LYS A 348 -14.53 -6.70 -3.83
C LYS A 348 -15.58 -5.77 -3.23
N LEU A 349 -15.57 -4.47 -3.52
CA LEU A 349 -16.43 -3.50 -2.86
C LEU A 349 -17.93 -3.80 -3.06
N ASN A 350 -18.33 -4.17 -4.28
CA ASN A 350 -19.72 -4.55 -4.56
C ASN A 350 -20.12 -5.82 -3.81
N ASP A 351 -19.24 -6.82 -3.74
CA ASP A 351 -19.48 -8.04 -2.99
C ASP A 351 -19.65 -7.78 -1.49
N ILE A 352 -18.91 -6.82 -0.94
CA ILE A 352 -19.03 -6.39 0.47
C ILE A 352 -20.36 -5.68 0.69
N LYS A 353 -20.74 -4.75 -0.19
CA LYS A 353 -22.03 -4.05 -0.10
C LYS A 353 -23.22 -5.01 -0.14
N ILE A 354 -23.19 -5.97 -1.07
CA ILE A 354 -24.22 -7.01 -1.18
C ILE A 354 -24.30 -7.83 0.13
N LYS A 355 -23.15 -8.23 0.69
CA LYS A 355 -23.12 -9.01 1.94
C LYS A 355 -23.57 -8.21 3.16
N MET A 356 -23.23 -6.93 3.23
CA MET A 356 -23.76 -6.04 4.27
C MET A 356 -25.29 -5.89 4.16
N ALA A 357 -25.82 -5.75 2.94
CA ALA A 357 -27.27 -5.70 2.73
C ALA A 357 -27.98 -7.00 3.13
N PHE A 358 -27.35 -8.16 2.91
CA PHE A 358 -27.86 -9.44 3.41
C PHE A 358 -27.92 -9.49 4.96
N LEU A 359 -26.96 -8.88 5.67
CA LEU A 359 -27.02 -8.77 7.13
C LEU A 359 -28.09 -7.81 7.61
N GLU A 360 -28.27 -6.69 6.93
CA GLU A 360 -29.36 -5.75 7.22
C GLU A 360 -30.72 -6.44 7.04
N TRP A 361 -30.87 -7.25 5.99
CA TRP A 361 -32.07 -8.06 5.78
C TRP A 361 -32.23 -9.12 6.88
N TYR A 362 -31.17 -9.86 7.21
CA TYR A 362 -31.18 -10.81 8.32
C TYR A 362 -31.63 -10.15 9.62
N LYS A 363 -31.06 -8.99 9.95
CA LYS A 363 -31.40 -8.20 11.12
C LYS A 363 -32.88 -7.82 11.14
N LYS A 364 -33.41 -7.34 10.01
CA LYS A 364 -34.83 -7.00 9.86
C LYS A 364 -35.75 -8.20 10.09
N VAL A 365 -35.39 -9.37 9.57
CA VAL A 365 -36.21 -10.59 9.73
C VAL A 365 -36.15 -11.09 11.18
N SER A 366 -34.98 -11.15 11.80
CA SER A 366 -34.82 -11.52 13.21
C SER A 366 -35.56 -10.59 14.17
N LYS A 367 -35.68 -9.30 13.82
CA LYS A 367 -36.49 -8.33 14.56
C LYS A 367 -37.98 -8.64 14.46
N ALA A 368 -38.47 -8.99 13.27
CA ALA A 368 -39.87 -9.38 13.06
C ALA A 368 -40.26 -10.67 13.80
N GLU A 369 -39.27 -11.52 14.12
CA GLU A 369 -39.44 -12.71 14.94
C GLU A 369 -39.41 -12.42 16.47
N GLU A 370 -39.29 -11.15 16.90
CA GLU A 370 -39.20 -10.70 18.31
C GLU A 370 -38.01 -11.25 19.12
N ILE A 371 -36.98 -11.75 18.44
CA ILE A 371 -35.77 -12.31 19.08
C ILE A 371 -34.58 -11.35 18.93
N GLY A 372 -34.40 -10.79 17.73
CA GLY A 372 -33.24 -9.96 17.38
C GLY A 372 -32.06 -10.77 16.86
N TYR A 373 -31.28 -10.15 15.97
CA TYR A 373 -30.28 -10.85 15.16
C TYR A 373 -29.11 -11.44 15.97
N TYR A 374 -28.75 -10.81 17.09
CA TYR A 374 -27.72 -11.30 18.01
C TYR A 374 -28.14 -12.67 18.59
N ASP A 375 -29.34 -12.73 19.17
CA ASP A 375 -29.87 -13.94 19.81
C ASP A 375 -30.25 -15.02 18.79
N CYS A 376 -30.79 -14.66 17.62
CA CYS A 376 -31.01 -15.61 16.51
C CYS A 376 -29.70 -16.29 16.09
N TYR A 377 -28.63 -15.49 15.89
CA TYR A 377 -27.34 -16.00 15.47
C TYR A 377 -26.69 -16.86 16.56
N LYS A 378 -26.71 -16.40 17.81
CA LYS A 378 -26.14 -17.13 18.96
C LYS A 378 -26.77 -18.51 19.10
N ASN A 379 -28.10 -18.60 18.99
CA ASN A 379 -28.82 -19.85 19.22
C ASN A 379 -28.94 -20.74 17.97
N GLN A 380 -28.76 -20.18 16.75
CA GLN A 380 -28.83 -20.89 15.47
C GLN A 380 -30.13 -21.68 15.25
N PHE A 381 -31.28 -21.03 15.42
CA PHE A 381 -32.60 -21.65 15.31
C PHE A 381 -32.94 -22.20 13.91
N SER A 382 -32.31 -21.68 12.86
CA SER A 382 -32.67 -21.94 11.47
C SER A 382 -31.46 -22.14 10.55
N LYS A 383 -31.72 -22.63 9.33
CA LYS A 383 -30.70 -22.71 8.27
C LYS A 383 -30.14 -21.33 7.90
N ARG A 384 -30.98 -20.29 7.95
CA ARG A 384 -30.60 -18.90 7.67
C ARG A 384 -29.46 -18.45 8.58
N ASP A 385 -29.52 -18.79 9.87
CA ASP A 385 -28.51 -18.43 10.86
C ASP A 385 -27.15 -19.08 10.55
N ARG A 386 -27.16 -20.31 10.01
CA ARG A 386 -25.94 -21.01 9.60
C ARG A 386 -25.28 -20.37 8.37
N ASP A 387 -26.08 -19.81 7.46
CA ASP A 387 -25.56 -19.11 6.29
C ASP A 387 -24.87 -17.79 6.68
N ILE A 388 -25.33 -17.14 7.76
CA ILE A 388 -24.67 -15.94 8.33
C ILE A 388 -23.24 -16.23 8.78
N VAL A 389 -22.93 -17.44 9.27
CA VAL A 389 -21.56 -17.81 9.68
C VAL A 389 -20.58 -17.68 8.50
N LYS A 390 -20.97 -18.13 7.30
CA LYS A 390 -20.13 -18.03 6.10
C LYS A 390 -19.96 -16.58 5.66
N LEU A 391 -21.05 -15.82 5.70
CA LEU A 391 -21.05 -14.41 5.33
C LEU A 391 -20.18 -13.58 6.29
N LYS A 392 -20.31 -13.80 7.60
CA LYS A 392 -19.48 -13.20 8.63
C LYS A 392 -18.00 -13.46 8.36
N LYS A 393 -17.62 -14.73 8.18
CA LYS A 393 -16.23 -15.12 7.91
C LYS A 393 -15.63 -14.39 6.70
N PHE A 394 -16.41 -14.24 5.62
CA PHE A 394 -15.98 -13.50 4.44
C PHE A 394 -15.69 -12.02 4.76
N LEU A 395 -16.63 -11.35 5.43
CA LEU A 395 -16.48 -9.94 5.80
C LEU A 395 -15.31 -9.73 6.75
N THR A 396 -15.15 -10.59 7.76
CA THR A 396 -14.04 -10.53 8.70
C THR A 396 -12.69 -10.66 8.01
N ASN A 397 -12.55 -11.60 7.07
CA ASN A 397 -11.30 -11.76 6.32
C ASN A 397 -11.00 -10.52 5.46
N TYR A 398 -12.01 -9.96 4.79
CA TYR A 398 -11.84 -8.74 3.99
C TYR A 398 -11.37 -7.56 4.85
N TRP A 399 -12.03 -7.34 5.99
CA TRP A 399 -11.74 -6.19 6.84
C TRP A 399 -10.42 -6.33 7.62
N LYS A 400 -10.01 -7.55 7.99
CA LYS A 400 -8.67 -7.80 8.51
C LYS A 400 -7.58 -7.45 7.49
N GLU A 401 -7.78 -7.78 6.22
CA GLU A 401 -6.85 -7.42 5.14
C GLU A 401 -6.78 -5.90 4.92
N ILE A 402 -7.91 -5.19 5.00
CA ILE A 402 -7.96 -3.71 4.96
C ILE A 402 -7.13 -3.12 6.12
N VAL A 403 -7.28 -3.66 7.33
CA VAL A 403 -6.50 -3.19 8.49
C VAL A 403 -5.01 -3.44 8.28
N ALA A 404 -4.63 -4.64 7.87
CA ALA A 404 -3.23 -4.99 7.60
C ALA A 404 -2.60 -4.06 6.55
N GLN A 405 -3.33 -3.68 5.50
CA GLN A 405 -2.83 -2.74 4.48
C GLN A 405 -2.73 -1.32 4.97
N ALA A 406 -3.66 -0.86 5.80
CA ALA A 406 -3.58 0.47 6.39
C ALA A 406 -2.36 0.60 7.31
N GLU A 407 -2.00 -0.46 8.04
CA GLU A 407 -0.86 -0.48 8.94
C GLU A 407 0.49 -0.52 8.20
N LYS A 408 0.54 -1.12 7.01
CA LYS A 408 1.74 -1.12 6.14
C LYS A 408 2.01 0.22 5.47
N LYS A 409 1.01 1.11 5.35
CA LYS A 409 1.17 2.39 4.67
C LYS A 409 1.82 3.44 5.59
N PRO A 410 2.75 4.27 5.09
CA PRO A 410 3.33 5.36 5.85
C PRO A 410 2.25 6.37 6.24
N HIS A 411 2.55 7.17 7.28
CA HIS A 411 1.54 7.91 8.04
C HIS A 411 0.57 8.74 7.17
N LYS A 412 1.02 9.47 6.15
CA LYS A 412 0.13 10.37 5.36
C LYS A 412 -0.81 9.62 4.40
N ASP A 413 -0.28 8.67 3.62
CA ASP A 413 -1.10 7.79 2.76
C ASP A 413 -2.04 6.90 3.57
N GLY A 414 -1.58 6.49 4.75
CA GLY A 414 -2.37 5.76 5.74
C GLY A 414 -3.59 6.54 6.21
N VAL A 415 -3.45 7.84 6.51
CA VAL A 415 -4.58 8.70 6.94
C VAL A 415 -5.66 8.80 5.85
N TYR A 416 -5.28 9.12 4.61
CA TYR A 416 -6.25 9.18 3.51
C TYR A 416 -6.95 7.83 3.28
N PHE A 417 -6.20 6.72 3.33
CA PHE A 417 -6.76 5.39 3.20
C PHE A 417 -7.76 5.08 4.32
N ARG A 418 -7.43 5.40 5.59
CA ARG A 418 -8.35 5.23 6.73
C ARG A 418 -9.61 6.05 6.55
N THR A 419 -9.51 7.33 6.19
CA THR A 419 -10.66 8.23 5.99
C THR A 419 -11.62 7.69 4.93
N ARG A 420 -11.09 7.15 3.82
CA ARG A 420 -11.91 6.55 2.76
C ARG A 420 -12.74 5.36 3.25
N TRP A 421 -12.20 4.55 4.17
CA TRP A 421 -12.84 3.33 4.66
C TRP A 421 -13.53 3.49 6.01
N LEU A 422 -13.45 4.66 6.64
CA LEU A 422 -13.87 4.90 8.01
C LEU A 422 -15.35 4.59 8.26
N TYR A 423 -16.23 5.12 7.42
CA TYR A 423 -17.69 4.92 7.54
C TYR A 423 -18.08 3.46 7.33
N ALA A 424 -17.60 2.84 6.25
CA ALA A 424 -17.91 1.46 5.93
C ALA A 424 -17.33 0.48 6.99
N GLY A 425 -16.13 0.77 7.50
CA GLY A 425 -15.49 -0.01 8.56
C GLY A 425 -16.23 0.11 9.89
N THR A 426 -16.71 1.32 10.22
CA THR A 426 -17.54 1.56 11.41
C THR A 426 -18.86 0.79 11.34
N ASN A 427 -19.55 0.82 10.20
CA ASN A 427 -20.79 0.06 10.01
C ASN A 427 -20.55 -1.46 10.07
N TYR A 428 -19.46 -1.94 9.45
CA TYR A 428 -19.05 -3.34 9.57
C TYR A 428 -18.82 -3.74 11.04
N ARG A 429 -18.02 -2.97 11.78
CA ARG A 429 -17.73 -3.23 13.20
C ARG A 429 -19.02 -3.31 14.02
N ARG A 430 -19.89 -2.31 13.89
CA ARG A 430 -21.17 -2.26 14.63
C ARG A 430 -22.16 -3.37 14.25
N MET A 431 -22.07 -3.93 13.04
CA MET A 431 -22.91 -5.02 12.57
C MET A 431 -22.35 -6.42 12.91
N ILE A 432 -21.04 -6.62 12.80
CA ILE A 432 -20.41 -7.95 12.88
C ILE A 432 -19.81 -8.26 14.25
N GLU A 433 -19.23 -7.28 14.95
CA GLU A 433 -18.62 -7.53 16.26
C GLU A 433 -19.61 -8.16 17.27
N PRO A 434 -20.91 -7.77 17.30
CA PRO A 434 -21.94 -8.50 18.06
C PRO A 434 -22.01 -10.00 17.75
N LEU A 435 -21.82 -10.41 16.50
CA LEU A 435 -21.86 -11.83 16.11
C LEU A 435 -20.58 -12.58 16.49
N ASP A 436 -19.44 -11.89 16.59
CA ASP A 436 -18.22 -12.47 17.17
C ASP A 436 -18.33 -12.61 18.69
N ILE A 437 -18.95 -11.64 19.36
CA ILE A 437 -19.29 -11.71 20.78
C ILE A 437 -20.23 -12.89 21.05
N ALA A 438 -21.26 -13.09 20.21
CA ALA A 438 -22.18 -14.22 20.32
C ALA A 438 -21.44 -15.56 20.31
N ASP A 439 -20.53 -15.77 19.35
CA ASP A 439 -19.71 -16.99 19.28
C ASP A 439 -18.79 -17.16 20.49
N TYR A 440 -18.18 -16.06 20.96
CA TYR A 440 -17.27 -16.06 22.11
C TYR A 440 -17.95 -16.55 23.40
N TYR A 441 -19.11 -15.97 23.73
CA TYR A 441 -19.85 -16.36 24.93
C TYR A 441 -20.60 -17.68 24.77
N LYS A 442 -21.02 -18.05 23.54
CA LYS A 442 -21.56 -19.39 23.27
C LYS A 442 -20.53 -20.49 23.55
N ALA A 443 -19.25 -20.22 23.32
CA ALA A 443 -18.15 -21.12 23.67
C ALA A 443 -17.81 -21.15 25.18
N GLY A 444 -18.55 -20.43 26.02
CA GLY A 444 -18.35 -20.40 27.47
C GLY A 444 -17.18 -19.51 27.93
N GLN A 445 -16.63 -18.67 27.05
CA GLN A 445 -15.55 -17.75 27.40
C GLN A 445 -16.10 -16.50 28.13
N LYS A 446 -15.21 -15.75 28.80
CA LYS A 446 -15.56 -14.56 29.62
C LYS A 446 -14.57 -13.43 29.38
N ASN A 447 -14.96 -12.20 29.69
CA ASN A 447 -14.17 -10.97 29.54
C ASN A 447 -13.77 -10.66 28.08
N TYR A 448 -14.72 -10.69 27.15
CA TYR A 448 -14.46 -10.47 25.72
C TYR A 448 -13.63 -9.21 25.43
N ILE A 449 -13.96 -8.08 26.06
CA ILE A 449 -13.31 -6.79 25.78
C ILE A 449 -11.78 -6.86 25.97
N ASN A 450 -11.34 -7.58 27.01
CA ASN A 450 -9.92 -7.68 27.36
C ASN A 450 -9.24 -8.89 26.72
N ASN A 451 -9.94 -10.03 26.63
CA ASN A 451 -9.32 -11.32 26.30
C ASN A 451 -9.71 -11.87 24.92
N GLY A 452 -10.85 -11.43 24.36
CA GLY A 452 -11.44 -12.01 23.14
C GLY A 452 -11.49 -11.06 21.94
N ARG A 453 -11.38 -9.76 22.17
CA ARG A 453 -11.59 -8.74 21.14
C ARG A 453 -10.45 -8.74 20.13
N SER A 454 -10.79 -8.99 18.87
CA SER A 454 -9.81 -9.01 17.77
C SER A 454 -9.25 -7.62 17.48
N ASP A 455 -7.94 -7.55 17.18
CA ASP A 455 -7.22 -6.28 17.02
C ASP A 455 -7.75 -5.41 15.88
N HIS A 456 -8.29 -6.02 14.82
CA HIS A 456 -8.88 -5.25 13.71
C HIS A 456 -10.07 -4.38 14.15
N TYR A 457 -10.88 -4.81 15.14
CA TYR A 457 -11.95 -3.97 15.69
C TYR A 457 -11.39 -2.82 16.52
N LYS A 458 -10.38 -3.09 17.36
CA LYS A 458 -9.70 -2.07 18.17
C LYS A 458 -9.10 -0.98 17.29
N LYS A 459 -8.40 -1.37 16.23
CA LYS A 459 -7.79 -0.44 15.26
C LYS A 459 -8.84 0.42 14.55
N MET A 460 -9.95 -0.19 14.10
CA MET A 460 -11.03 0.57 13.47
C MET A 460 -11.70 1.57 14.41
N GLU A 461 -11.91 1.19 15.66
CA GLU A 461 -12.45 2.10 16.68
C GLU A 461 -11.49 3.25 16.97
N GLN A 462 -10.20 2.95 17.14
CA GLN A 462 -9.15 3.96 17.31
C GLN A 462 -9.14 4.96 16.13
N TRP A 463 -9.24 4.49 14.88
CA TRP A 463 -9.25 5.37 13.72
C TRP A 463 -10.47 6.31 13.69
N LEU A 464 -11.62 5.84 14.18
CA LEU A 464 -12.81 6.66 14.31
C LEU A 464 -12.62 7.76 15.35
N GLU A 465 -12.10 7.41 16.52
CA GLU A 465 -11.81 8.38 17.59
C GLU A 465 -10.79 9.44 17.15
N GLU A 466 -9.73 9.02 16.44
CA GLU A 466 -8.72 9.92 15.87
C GLU A 466 -9.36 10.91 14.87
N ALA A 467 -10.22 10.42 13.98
CA ALA A 467 -10.89 11.24 12.97
C ALA A 467 -11.92 12.22 13.58
N GLU A 468 -12.69 11.80 14.58
CA GLU A 468 -13.64 12.67 15.29
C GLU A 468 -12.91 13.78 16.06
N LYS A 469 -11.77 13.45 16.70
CA LYS A 469 -10.92 14.45 17.38
C LYS A 469 -10.34 15.49 16.41
N GLN A 470 -9.93 15.06 15.22
CA GLN A 470 -9.32 15.94 14.22
C GLN A 470 -10.33 16.83 13.50
N SER A 471 -11.52 16.32 13.20
CA SER A 471 -12.54 17.04 12.42
C SER A 471 -13.47 17.90 13.26
N GLY A 472 -13.55 17.67 14.57
CA GLY A 472 -14.56 18.28 15.45
C GLY A 472 -16.00 17.84 15.13
N PHE A 473 -16.18 16.91 14.18
CA PHE A 473 -17.47 16.37 13.76
C PHE A 473 -17.62 14.95 14.29
N SER A 474 -18.67 14.71 15.08
CA SER A 474 -19.04 13.33 15.44
C SER A 474 -19.98 12.75 14.40
N ILE A 475 -19.66 11.52 13.95
CA ILE A 475 -20.51 10.75 13.02
C ILE A 475 -21.90 10.49 13.63
N ASN A 476 -21.96 10.50 14.97
CA ASN A 476 -23.13 10.19 15.77
C ASN A 476 -23.96 11.44 16.14
N SER A 477 -23.63 12.63 15.62
CA SER A 477 -24.23 13.92 16.00
C SER A 477 -25.69 14.12 15.57
N LYS A 478 -26.17 13.40 14.55
CA LYS A 478 -27.58 13.43 14.15
C LYS A 478 -28.35 12.39 14.96
N LYS A 479 -29.38 12.83 15.69
CA LYS A 479 -30.36 11.91 16.31
C LYS A 479 -30.99 11.07 15.20
N GLN A 480 -30.55 9.82 15.10
CA GLN A 480 -31.11 8.84 14.18
C GLN A 480 -32.24 8.09 14.88
N ASN A 481 -33.21 7.63 14.09
CA ASN A 481 -34.27 6.78 14.62
C ASN A 481 -33.65 5.49 15.19
N VAL A 482 -33.77 5.30 16.51
CA VAL A 482 -33.18 4.17 17.25
C VAL A 482 -33.70 2.81 16.79
N ASP A 483 -34.78 2.80 16.00
CA ASP A 483 -35.36 1.62 15.38
C ASP A 483 -34.56 1.11 14.17
N VAL A 484 -33.73 1.97 13.59
CA VAL A 484 -32.92 1.72 12.38
C VAL A 484 -31.41 1.73 12.68
N ILE A 485 -30.97 2.26 13.83
CA ILE A 485 -29.54 2.35 14.15
C ILE A 485 -28.89 0.99 14.42
N LEU A 486 -27.58 0.95 14.17
CA LEU A 486 -26.68 -0.02 14.82
C LEU A 486 -26.18 0.60 16.12
N THR A 487 -26.21 -0.16 17.22
CA THR A 487 -25.70 0.29 18.52
C THR A 487 -24.28 0.84 18.38
N TYR A 488 -24.04 2.03 18.91
CA TYR A 488 -22.79 2.75 18.71
C TYR A 488 -21.61 2.06 19.38
N ASP A 489 -21.81 1.57 20.61
CA ASP A 489 -20.88 0.66 21.29
C ASP A 489 -21.07 -0.76 20.74
N SER A 490 -20.18 -1.16 19.83
CA SER A 490 -20.20 -2.50 19.24
C SER A 490 -19.90 -3.62 20.25
N CYS A 491 -19.37 -3.30 21.44
CA CYS A 491 -19.16 -4.21 22.56
C CYS A 491 -20.36 -4.26 23.53
N PHE A 492 -21.47 -3.60 23.24
CA PHE A 492 -22.67 -3.59 24.10
C PHE A 492 -23.08 -5.01 24.56
N TRP A 493 -23.17 -5.95 23.63
CA TRP A 493 -23.57 -7.33 23.95
C TRP A 493 -22.58 -8.06 24.84
N ALA A 494 -21.29 -7.75 24.78
CA ALA A 494 -20.31 -8.34 25.71
C ALA A 494 -20.59 -7.89 27.15
N ARG A 495 -20.99 -6.62 27.33
CA ARG A 495 -21.39 -6.10 28.65
C ARG A 495 -22.67 -6.75 29.17
N VAL A 496 -23.64 -7.03 28.29
CA VAL A 496 -24.86 -7.77 28.64
C VAL A 496 -24.53 -9.18 29.12
N GLU A 497 -23.66 -9.90 28.42
CA GLU A 497 -23.26 -11.26 28.82
C GLU A 497 -22.54 -11.29 30.16
N GLU A 498 -21.62 -10.35 30.42
CA GLU A 498 -20.99 -10.21 31.74
C GLU A 498 -22.02 -9.89 32.84
N ALA A 499 -23.00 -9.02 32.55
CA ALA A 499 -24.05 -8.70 33.50
C ALA A 499 -24.91 -9.92 33.86
N ARG A 500 -25.23 -10.78 32.89
CA ARG A 500 -25.91 -12.06 33.16
C ARG A 500 -25.07 -13.03 33.98
N ILE A 501 -23.76 -13.07 33.73
CA ILE A 501 -22.82 -13.86 34.53
C ILE A 501 -22.84 -13.36 35.98
N TRP A 502 -22.82 -12.04 36.21
CA TRP A 502 -22.91 -11.46 37.56
C TRP A 502 -24.23 -11.77 38.25
N CYS A 503 -25.36 -11.74 37.54
CA CYS A 503 -26.66 -12.18 38.09
C CYS A 503 -26.60 -13.64 38.58
N LYS A 504 -26.08 -14.55 37.75
CA LYS A 504 -25.91 -15.97 38.12
C LYS A 504 -24.97 -16.16 39.32
N THR A 505 -23.91 -15.36 39.43
CA THR A 505 -23.01 -15.38 40.59
C THR A 505 -23.74 -14.96 41.88
N LEU A 506 -24.67 -14.01 41.80
CA LEU A 506 -25.46 -13.56 42.96
C LEU A 506 -26.51 -14.58 43.40
N GLU A 507 -27.08 -15.33 42.46
CA GLU A 507 -28.02 -16.42 42.75
C GLU A 507 -27.31 -17.67 43.29
N ASN A 508 -26.04 -17.90 42.91
CA ASN A 508 -25.28 -19.07 43.33
C ASN A 508 -24.99 -19.06 44.85
N ALA A 509 -25.50 -20.05 45.58
CA ALA A 509 -25.30 -20.22 47.02
C ALA A 509 -23.81 -20.29 47.41
N ASP A 510 -22.98 -20.92 46.57
CA ASP A 510 -21.56 -21.18 46.85
C ASP A 510 -20.62 -20.00 46.54
N ALA A 511 -21.14 -18.88 46.03
CA ALA A 511 -20.32 -17.71 45.70
C ALA A 511 -19.83 -16.98 46.96
N THR A 512 -18.55 -16.59 46.98
CA THR A 512 -17.94 -15.90 48.13
C THR A 512 -18.56 -14.51 48.35
N ILE A 513 -18.49 -14.01 49.59
CA ILE A 513 -19.01 -12.67 49.94
C ILE A 513 -18.36 -11.58 49.08
N THR A 514 -17.05 -11.70 48.80
CA THR A 514 -16.30 -10.78 47.95
C THR A 514 -16.78 -10.83 46.49
N ASP A 515 -17.03 -12.03 45.95
CA ASP A 515 -17.54 -12.20 44.59
C ASP A 515 -18.96 -11.63 44.43
N ARG A 516 -19.80 -11.80 45.45
CA ARG A 516 -21.15 -11.20 45.49
C ARG A 516 -21.07 -9.67 45.56
N GLY A 517 -20.22 -9.13 46.43
CA GLY A 517 -20.03 -7.69 46.56
C GLY A 517 -19.56 -7.03 45.25
N SER A 518 -18.55 -7.61 44.61
CA SER A 518 -18.03 -7.13 43.32
C SER A 518 -19.05 -7.26 42.19
N SER A 519 -19.77 -8.38 42.10
CA SER A 519 -20.83 -8.60 41.11
C SER A 519 -21.96 -7.56 41.25
N ARG A 520 -22.38 -7.25 42.48
CA ARG A 520 -23.40 -6.22 42.75
C ARG A 520 -22.96 -4.84 42.29
N GLN A 521 -21.72 -4.46 42.61
CA GLN A 521 -21.16 -3.17 42.18
C GLN A 521 -21.05 -3.07 40.65
N ASN A 522 -20.65 -4.16 39.98
CA ASN A 522 -20.52 -4.20 38.53
C ASN A 522 -21.89 -4.12 37.83
N LEU A 523 -22.94 -4.75 38.40
CA LEU A 523 -24.31 -4.62 37.91
C LEU A 523 -24.83 -3.17 38.01
N MET A 524 -24.57 -2.48 39.12
CA MET A 524 -24.94 -1.06 39.26
C MET A 524 -24.24 -0.17 38.22
N LYS A 525 -22.95 -0.42 37.95
CA LYS A 525 -22.21 0.28 36.90
C LYS A 525 -22.81 0.00 35.51
N PHE A 526 -23.20 -1.25 35.27
CA PHE A 526 -23.85 -1.63 34.02
C PHE A 526 -25.22 -0.97 33.85
N GLU A 527 -26.04 -0.90 34.90
CA GLU A 527 -27.33 -0.20 34.89
C GLU A 527 -27.18 1.28 34.51
N LEU A 528 -26.22 1.98 35.14
CA LEU A 528 -25.91 3.37 34.82
C LEU A 528 -25.47 3.54 33.36
N TYR A 529 -24.59 2.66 32.89
CA TYR A 529 -24.13 2.65 31.50
C TYR A 529 -25.29 2.47 30.52
N VAL A 530 -26.17 1.49 30.74
CA VAL A 530 -27.32 1.23 29.85
C VAL A 530 -28.23 2.45 29.78
N MET A 531 -28.55 3.06 30.93
CA MET A 531 -29.38 4.26 30.95
C MET A 531 -28.72 5.43 30.20
N GLU A 532 -27.42 5.59 30.33
CA GLU A 532 -26.66 6.61 29.58
C GLU A 532 -26.78 6.38 28.06
N GLN A 533 -26.64 5.14 27.58
CA GLN A 533 -26.79 4.80 26.16
C GLN A 533 -28.21 5.09 25.66
N ILE A 534 -29.25 4.78 26.47
CA ILE A 534 -30.66 5.08 26.15
C ILE A 534 -30.87 6.59 26.04
N LYS A 535 -30.39 7.38 27.02
CA LYS A 535 -30.51 8.85 27.01
C LYS A 535 -29.81 9.48 25.80
N LYS A 536 -28.69 8.90 25.36
CA LYS A 536 -27.94 9.32 24.17
C LYS A 536 -28.55 8.84 22.86
N SER A 537 -29.60 8.01 22.90
CA SER A 537 -30.16 7.34 21.71
C SER A 537 -29.09 6.56 20.94
N ALA A 538 -28.13 5.98 21.67
CA ALA A 538 -26.94 5.32 21.12
C ALA A 538 -27.08 3.79 21.00
N VAL A 539 -28.19 3.24 21.52
CA VAL A 539 -28.49 1.80 21.50
C VAL A 539 -29.76 1.50 20.70
N SER A 540 -29.70 0.45 19.88
CA SER A 540 -30.82 -0.02 19.04
C SER A 540 -32.02 -0.42 19.89
N SER A 541 -33.25 -0.16 19.42
CA SER A 541 -34.49 -0.62 20.06
C SER A 541 -34.59 -2.15 20.17
N GLU A 542 -33.81 -2.90 19.37
CA GLU A 542 -33.81 -4.36 19.37
C GLU A 542 -33.39 -5.00 20.70
N ILE A 543 -32.70 -4.24 21.57
CA ILE A 543 -32.37 -4.76 22.89
C ILE A 543 -33.62 -5.04 23.72
N PHE A 544 -34.75 -4.39 23.44
CA PHE A 544 -36.01 -4.55 24.16
C PHE A 544 -36.95 -5.60 23.56
N LEU A 545 -36.50 -6.36 22.56
CA LEU A 545 -37.27 -7.48 22.03
C LEU A 545 -37.47 -8.55 23.10
N LYS A 546 -38.66 -9.15 23.12
CA LYS A 546 -39.15 -10.02 24.21
C LYS A 546 -38.17 -11.14 24.58
N ASP A 547 -37.56 -11.75 23.56
CA ASP A 547 -36.66 -12.90 23.71
C ASP A 547 -35.17 -12.53 23.66
N SER A 548 -34.85 -11.22 23.67
CA SER A 548 -33.46 -10.76 23.66
C SER A 548 -32.71 -11.13 24.93
N SER A 549 -31.40 -11.33 24.82
CA SER A 549 -30.55 -11.58 26.00
C SER A 549 -30.54 -10.41 27.00
N PHE A 550 -30.80 -9.17 26.55
CA PHE A 550 -30.94 -8.01 27.44
C PHE A 550 -32.24 -8.08 28.25
N MET A 551 -33.37 -8.46 27.63
CA MET A 551 -34.63 -8.64 28.36
C MET A 551 -34.58 -9.85 29.30
N GLN A 552 -33.80 -10.88 28.96
CA GLN A 552 -33.50 -11.98 29.89
C GLN A 552 -32.69 -11.49 31.09
N TRP A 553 -31.63 -10.71 30.86
CA TRP A 553 -30.87 -10.07 31.93
C TRP A 553 -31.76 -9.22 32.83
N TRP A 554 -32.64 -8.39 32.26
CA TRP A 554 -33.55 -7.55 33.05
C TRP A 554 -34.44 -8.39 33.99
N LYS A 555 -35.01 -9.50 33.50
CA LYS A 555 -35.83 -10.43 34.31
C LYS A 555 -35.02 -11.11 35.41
N GLU A 556 -33.75 -11.42 35.17
CA GLU A 556 -32.83 -11.99 36.16
C GLU A 556 -32.48 -10.91 37.21
N TYR A 557 -32.15 -9.70 36.76
CA TYR A 557 -31.74 -8.58 37.61
C TYR A 557 -32.89 -8.06 38.50
N GLU A 558 -34.11 -7.99 37.97
CA GLU A 558 -35.30 -7.53 38.69
C GLU A 558 -35.59 -8.36 39.96
N LYS A 559 -35.24 -9.66 39.95
CA LYS A 559 -35.38 -10.54 41.12
C LYS A 559 -34.36 -10.28 42.22
N ILE A 560 -33.23 -9.68 41.86
CA ILE A 560 -32.06 -9.50 42.74
C ILE A 560 -32.06 -8.09 43.37
N ILE A 561 -32.65 -7.10 42.69
CA ILE A 561 -32.71 -5.73 43.19
C ILE A 561 -33.72 -5.59 44.35
N GLU A 562 -33.33 -4.84 45.38
CA GLU A 562 -34.19 -4.60 46.54
C GLU A 562 -35.42 -3.76 46.16
N PRO A 563 -36.57 -3.92 46.85
CA PRO A 563 -37.82 -3.21 46.53
C PRO A 563 -37.70 -1.68 46.46
N TYR A 564 -36.71 -1.10 47.15
CA TYR A 564 -36.46 0.34 47.23
C TYR A 564 -35.34 0.83 46.29
N HIS A 565 -34.88 -0.01 45.36
CA HIS A 565 -33.83 0.37 44.41
C HIS A 565 -34.39 1.35 43.36
N ASN A 566 -34.33 2.65 43.66
CA ASN A 566 -34.83 3.74 42.79
C ASN A 566 -33.77 4.22 41.78
N LEU A 567 -33.25 3.32 40.94
CA LEU A 567 -32.39 3.74 39.83
C LEU A 567 -33.19 4.07 38.56
N PRO A 568 -32.72 5.02 37.72
CA PRO A 568 -33.49 5.50 36.57
C PRO A 568 -33.82 4.43 35.52
N LEU A 569 -32.96 3.42 35.34
CA LEU A 569 -33.26 2.32 34.41
C LEU A 569 -34.39 1.45 34.98
N THR A 570 -34.38 1.18 36.28
CA THR A 570 -35.44 0.43 36.94
C THR A 570 -36.82 1.08 36.76
N ASP A 571 -36.93 2.40 36.95
CA ASP A 571 -38.17 3.14 36.66
C ASP A 571 -38.56 3.06 35.17
N PHE A 572 -37.58 3.20 34.28
CA PHE A 572 -37.79 3.12 32.83
C PHE A 572 -38.33 1.76 32.38
N MET A 573 -37.80 0.67 32.95
CA MET A 573 -38.19 -0.69 32.63
C MET A 573 -39.52 -1.09 33.27
N LYS A 574 -39.74 -0.80 34.56
CA LYS A 574 -40.99 -1.14 35.27
C LYS A 574 -42.22 -0.42 34.72
N ASN A 575 -42.06 0.83 34.31
CA ASN A 575 -43.13 1.60 33.67
C ASN A 575 -43.28 1.32 32.17
N CYS A 576 -42.56 0.33 31.64
CA CYS A 576 -42.58 -0.05 30.23
C CYS A 576 -42.33 1.11 29.24
N LYS A 577 -41.53 2.12 29.66
CA LYS A 577 -41.21 3.31 28.84
C LYS A 577 -40.43 2.94 27.58
N TYR A 578 -39.77 1.78 27.56
CA TYR A 578 -39.05 1.26 26.39
C TYR A 578 -39.93 0.98 25.17
N HIS A 579 -41.25 0.74 25.33
CA HIS A 579 -42.15 0.60 24.17
C HIS A 579 -42.21 1.88 23.33
N GLN A 580 -42.04 3.03 23.97
CA GLN A 580 -42.05 4.33 23.29
C GLN A 580 -40.67 4.68 22.70
N TYR A 581 -39.61 3.93 23.02
CA TYR A 581 -38.23 4.29 22.68
C TYR A 581 -37.99 4.23 21.17
N GLY A 582 -38.57 3.24 20.48
CA GLY A 582 -38.50 3.09 19.02
C GLY A 582 -39.43 4.01 18.24
N SER A 583 -40.39 4.67 18.90
CA SER A 583 -41.33 5.62 18.29
C SER A 583 -40.88 7.05 18.58
N GLU A 584 -41.09 7.97 17.63
CA GLU A 584 -40.65 9.38 17.71
C GLU A 584 -41.19 10.15 18.95
N CYS A 585 -42.09 9.56 19.74
CA CYS A 585 -42.67 10.11 20.97
C CYS A 585 -41.71 10.35 22.14
N LEU A 586 -40.60 9.61 22.29
CA LEU A 586 -39.71 9.76 23.45
C LEU A 586 -38.73 10.95 23.36
N VAL A 587 -38.66 11.63 22.22
CA VAL A 587 -37.74 12.77 22.02
C VAL A 587 -38.15 13.99 22.86
N LEU A 588 -39.39 14.04 23.36
CA LEU A 588 -39.94 15.16 24.14
C LEU A 588 -40.07 14.90 25.66
N SER A 589 -40.11 13.64 26.12
CA SER A 589 -40.42 13.31 27.53
C SER A 589 -39.21 13.05 28.43
N LEU A 590 -37.99 12.90 27.89
CA LEU A 590 -36.74 12.81 28.68
C LEU A 590 -36.15 14.18 29.06
N LYS A 591 -36.93 15.27 28.91
CA LYS A 591 -36.50 16.67 29.10
C LYS A 591 -36.87 17.27 30.48
N ILE A 592 -37.27 16.45 31.44
CA ILE A 592 -37.48 16.89 32.84
C ILE A 592 -36.49 16.17 33.74
#